data_AF-A0A4Q5SND5-F1
#
_entry.id   AF-A0A4Q5SND5-F1
#
_cell.length_a   1.000
_cell.length_b   1.000
_cell.length_c   1.000
_cell.angle_alpha   90.00
_cell.angle_beta   90.00
_cell.angle_gamma   90.00
#
_symmetry.space_group_name_H-M   'P 1'
#
loop_
_entity.id
_entity.type
_entity.pdbx_description
1 polymer ?
#
loop_
_entity_poly.entity_id
_entity_poly.type
_entity_poly.pdbx_seq_one_letter_code
_entity_poly.pdbx_strand_id
1 'polypeptide(L)'
;MTIHINAAFDSGNIRVLTVEGDRADLEIVTDHLSDFYQWFHFRVAGAKGRTLTLRILNAGGSAYPDGWPGYKARVSADRAAWRLADTNYAEGVLTITHAFDSDVAWFAYFAPYSMERHHDLVSRIALQPGVTHRELGATLDGQPIDLLSMGTGAKQVWIYARQHPGESMAEWWAEGALEYLTSGNVTATALREKATFHVVPNMNPDGSRRGHLRTNAA
;
A
#
# COMPACT_ATOMS: atom_id res chain seq x y z
N MET A 1 5.41 11.09 -29.70
CA MET A 1 5.92 10.94 -28.32
C MET A 1 5.06 9.90 -27.62
N THR A 2 5.70 8.87 -27.06
CA THR A 2 5.06 7.71 -26.43
C THR A 2 5.19 7.81 -24.91
N ILE A 3 4.27 7.20 -24.16
CA ILE A 3 4.36 7.12 -22.70
C ILE A 3 5.39 6.08 -22.25
N HIS A 4 5.93 6.23 -21.04
CA HIS A 4 6.85 5.25 -20.43
C HIS A 4 6.32 4.76 -19.09
N ILE A 5 6.26 3.44 -18.90
CA ILE A 5 5.70 2.81 -17.70
C ILE A 5 6.82 2.14 -16.89
N ASN A 6 6.82 2.32 -15.58
CA ASN A 6 7.83 1.74 -14.68
C ASN A 6 7.23 1.36 -13.32
N ALA A 7 7.74 0.29 -12.72
CA ALA A 7 7.37 -0.18 -11.37
C ALA A 7 8.59 -0.58 -10.52
N ALA A 8 9.81 -0.15 -10.89
CA ALA A 8 11.04 -0.47 -10.18
C ALA A 8 11.25 0.47 -8.98
N PHE A 9 10.34 0.41 -8.01
CA PHE A 9 10.35 1.20 -6.77
C PHE A 9 9.56 0.46 -5.68
N ASP A 10 9.58 0.98 -4.46
CA ASP A 10 8.85 0.43 -3.31
C ASP A 10 7.37 0.16 -3.61
N SER A 11 6.94 -1.07 -3.36
CA SER A 11 5.61 -1.63 -3.64
C SER A 11 5.22 -1.69 -5.11
N GLY A 12 6.13 -1.35 -6.03
CA GLY A 12 5.86 -1.35 -7.45
C GLY A 12 5.59 -2.76 -7.99
N ASN A 13 4.49 -2.92 -8.73
CA ASN A 13 4.11 -4.16 -9.39
C ASN A 13 3.34 -3.83 -10.67
N ILE A 14 3.99 -4.06 -11.81
CA ILE A 14 3.36 -4.19 -13.12
C ILE A 14 4.35 -4.81 -14.11
N ARG A 15 3.85 -5.56 -15.09
CA ARG A 15 4.58 -5.95 -16.30
C ARG A 15 3.96 -5.24 -17.50
N VAL A 16 4.81 -4.63 -18.32
CA VAL A 16 4.40 -3.96 -19.56
C VAL A 16 4.49 -4.96 -20.70
N LEU A 17 3.39 -5.17 -21.42
CA LEU A 17 3.37 -6.02 -22.62
C LEU A 17 3.59 -5.17 -23.88
N THR A 18 2.76 -4.16 -24.08
CA THR A 18 2.82 -3.25 -25.23
C THR A 18 2.47 -1.83 -24.84
N VAL A 19 2.99 -0.87 -25.59
CA VAL A 19 2.63 0.55 -25.49
C VAL A 19 2.41 1.10 -26.90
N GLU A 20 1.22 1.63 -27.14
CA GLU A 20 0.78 2.17 -28.43
C GLU A 20 0.18 3.56 -28.23
N GLY A 21 0.99 4.60 -28.42
CA GLY A 21 0.58 5.98 -28.17
C GLY A 21 0.24 6.21 -26.70
N ASP A 22 -1.04 6.40 -26.40
CA ASP A 22 -1.60 6.66 -25.06
C ASP A 22 -2.25 5.41 -24.43
N ARG A 23 -2.15 4.27 -25.13
CA ARG A 23 -2.66 2.98 -24.68
C ARG A 23 -1.53 2.05 -24.27
N ALA A 24 -1.75 1.25 -23.22
CA ALA A 24 -0.84 0.17 -22.86
C ALA A 24 -1.59 -1.09 -22.43
N ASP A 25 -1.07 -2.25 -22.81
CA ASP A 25 -1.48 -3.55 -22.30
C ASP A 25 -0.46 -4.02 -21.26
N LEU A 26 -0.98 -4.48 -20.12
CA LEU A 26 -0.26 -4.73 -18.89
C LEU A 26 -0.66 -6.07 -18.28
N GLU A 27 0.19 -6.60 -17.42
CA GLU A 27 -0.11 -7.71 -16.52
C GLU A 27 0.31 -7.38 -15.09
N ILE A 28 -0.45 -7.88 -14.13
CA ILE A 28 -0.02 -7.91 -12.73
C ILE A 28 0.96 -9.07 -12.55
N VAL A 29 2.07 -8.82 -11.86
CA VAL A 29 3.08 -9.85 -11.56
C VAL A 29 2.65 -10.61 -10.30
N THR A 30 2.84 -11.93 -10.31
CA THR A 30 2.60 -12.80 -9.15
C THR A 30 3.53 -12.48 -8.00
N ASP A 31 3.01 -12.62 -6.78
CA ASP A 31 3.80 -12.60 -5.57
C ASP A 31 4.95 -13.63 -5.70
N HIS A 32 6.12 -13.32 -5.14
CA HIS A 32 7.26 -14.22 -5.23
C HIS A 32 6.93 -15.59 -4.59
N LEU A 33 7.28 -16.67 -5.30
CA LEU A 33 7.04 -18.06 -4.88
C LEU A 33 5.57 -18.37 -4.54
N SER A 34 4.64 -17.67 -5.20
CA SER A 34 3.20 -17.85 -5.00
C SER A 34 2.42 -17.65 -6.29
N ASP A 35 1.21 -18.21 -6.33
CA ASP A 35 0.25 -17.98 -7.41
C ASP A 35 -0.63 -16.73 -7.15
N PHE A 36 -0.51 -16.10 -5.98
CA PHE A 36 -1.30 -14.92 -5.62
C PHE A 36 -0.89 -13.68 -6.42
N TYR A 37 -1.87 -12.94 -6.92
CA TYR A 37 -1.71 -11.57 -7.40
C TYR A 37 -3.03 -10.81 -7.41
N GLN A 38 -2.95 -9.49 -7.22
CA GLN A 38 -4.05 -8.53 -7.34
C GLN A 38 -3.49 -7.10 -7.23
N TRP A 39 -2.49 -6.92 -6.36
CA TRP A 39 -1.84 -5.65 -6.14
C TRP A 39 -1.10 -5.20 -7.39
N PHE A 40 -1.36 -3.96 -7.83
CA PHE A 40 -0.56 -3.28 -8.84
C PHE A 40 -0.20 -1.89 -8.33
N HIS A 41 0.98 -1.41 -8.73
CA HIS A 41 1.43 -0.04 -8.48
C HIS A 41 2.51 0.31 -9.49
N PHE A 42 2.29 1.35 -10.29
CA PHE A 42 3.21 1.77 -11.33
C PHE A 42 3.11 3.26 -11.60
N ARG A 43 4.13 3.81 -12.26
CA ARG A 43 4.15 5.19 -12.75
C ARG A 43 4.16 5.24 -14.27
N VAL A 44 3.58 6.30 -14.81
CA VAL A 44 3.61 6.66 -16.23
C VAL A 44 4.32 8.01 -16.37
N ALA A 45 5.31 8.10 -17.25
CA ALA A 45 5.92 9.37 -17.67
C ALA A 45 5.43 9.76 -19.07
N GLY A 46 5.36 11.08 -19.32
CA GLY A 46 4.83 11.66 -20.55
C GLY A 46 3.30 11.75 -20.57
N ALA A 47 2.64 11.78 -19.41
CA ALA A 47 1.18 11.70 -19.28
C ALA A 47 0.44 13.03 -19.55
N LYS A 48 1.14 14.16 -19.54
CA LYS A 48 0.53 15.50 -19.59
C LYS A 48 -0.31 15.71 -20.84
N GLY A 49 -1.55 16.14 -20.64
CA GLY A 49 -2.50 16.47 -21.71
C GLY A 49 -3.00 15.26 -22.49
N ARG A 50 -2.79 14.03 -21.97
CA ARG A 50 -3.20 12.78 -22.62
C ARG A 50 -4.26 12.07 -21.79
N THR A 51 -5.19 11.42 -22.48
CA THR A 51 -6.11 10.47 -21.86
C THR A 51 -5.51 9.08 -22.00
N LEU A 52 -4.97 8.55 -20.91
CA LEU A 52 -4.34 7.24 -20.89
C LEU A 52 -5.41 6.15 -20.85
N THR A 53 -5.21 5.06 -21.60
CA THR A 53 -6.05 3.85 -21.56
C THR A 53 -5.18 2.64 -21.24
N LEU A 54 -5.26 2.16 -20.00
CA LEU A 54 -4.36 1.13 -19.47
C LEU A 54 -5.15 -0.15 -19.21
N ARG A 55 -4.80 -1.24 -19.91
CA ARG A 55 -5.52 -2.51 -19.83
C ARG A 55 -4.69 -3.55 -19.12
N ILE A 56 -5.17 -4.05 -18.00
CA ILE A 56 -4.58 -5.18 -17.29
C ILE A 56 -5.27 -6.45 -17.78
N LEU A 57 -4.57 -7.21 -18.61
CA LEU A 57 -5.14 -8.33 -19.39
C LEU A 57 -5.38 -9.58 -18.55
N ASN A 58 -4.58 -9.79 -17.50
CA ASN A 58 -4.69 -10.97 -16.63
C ASN A 58 -5.59 -10.75 -15.40
N ALA A 59 -6.35 -9.65 -15.33
CA ALA A 59 -7.18 -9.34 -14.15
C ALA A 59 -8.17 -10.48 -13.82
N GLY A 60 -8.75 -11.14 -14.82
CA GLY A 60 -9.68 -12.25 -14.61
C GLY A 60 -9.07 -13.52 -14.00
N GLY A 61 -7.74 -13.66 -14.04
CA GLY A 61 -7.02 -14.77 -13.40
C GLY A 61 -6.43 -14.42 -12.03
N SER A 62 -6.67 -13.19 -11.54
CA SER A 62 -6.18 -12.73 -10.24
C SER A 62 -6.73 -13.55 -9.08
N ALA A 63 -6.17 -13.37 -7.88
CA ALA A 63 -6.61 -14.08 -6.68
C ALA A 63 -8.08 -13.85 -6.34
N TYR A 64 -8.59 -12.65 -6.64
CA TYR A 64 -9.96 -12.22 -6.34
C TYR A 64 -10.57 -11.50 -7.54
N PRO A 65 -10.95 -12.24 -8.61
CA PRO A 65 -11.51 -11.63 -9.81
C PRO A 65 -12.87 -10.96 -9.54
N ASP A 66 -13.61 -11.46 -8.56
CA ASP A 66 -14.86 -10.85 -8.06
C ASP A 66 -14.64 -9.51 -7.34
N GLY A 67 -13.39 -9.13 -7.07
CA GLY A 67 -13.03 -7.82 -6.56
C GLY A 67 -13.02 -6.72 -7.63
N TRP A 68 -13.09 -7.07 -8.93
CA TRP A 68 -13.01 -6.10 -10.03
C TRP A 68 -14.35 -5.49 -10.47
N PRO A 69 -15.50 -6.18 -10.44
CA PRO A 69 -16.79 -5.56 -10.70
C PRO A 69 -17.03 -4.35 -9.79
N GLY A 70 -17.21 -3.16 -10.38
CA GLY A 70 -17.42 -1.91 -9.65
C GLY A 70 -16.18 -1.28 -9.00
N TYR A 71 -15.03 -1.95 -9.06
CA TYR A 71 -13.76 -1.41 -8.57
C TYR A 71 -13.29 -0.22 -9.40
N LYS A 72 -12.67 0.76 -8.73
CA LYS A 72 -12.04 1.93 -9.35
C LYS A 72 -10.59 2.05 -8.89
N ALA A 73 -9.66 2.13 -9.85
CA ALA A 73 -8.23 2.25 -9.57
C ALA A 73 -7.89 3.57 -8.89
N ARG A 74 -6.83 3.57 -8.09
CA ARG A 74 -6.32 4.79 -7.43
C ARG A 74 -5.30 5.44 -8.33
N VAL A 75 -5.40 6.76 -8.46
CA VAL A 75 -4.49 7.60 -9.26
C VAL A 75 -3.97 8.79 -8.47
N SER A 76 -2.75 9.20 -8.76
CA SER A 76 -2.12 10.37 -8.13
C SER A 76 -1.12 11.06 -9.06
N ALA A 77 -0.98 12.37 -8.92
CA ALA A 77 0.06 13.16 -9.58
C ALA A 77 1.29 13.39 -8.66
N ASP A 78 1.10 13.28 -7.34
CA ASP A 78 2.08 13.69 -6.31
C ASP A 78 2.43 12.58 -5.30
N ARG A 79 1.80 11.40 -5.42
CA ARG A 79 1.87 10.26 -4.48
C ARG A 79 1.27 10.52 -3.09
N ALA A 80 0.65 11.68 -2.88
CA ALA A 80 0.02 12.06 -1.62
C ALA A 80 -1.51 12.05 -1.75
N ALA A 81 -2.05 12.78 -2.72
CA ALA A 81 -3.48 12.81 -3.01
C ALA A 81 -3.84 11.69 -3.98
N TRP A 82 -4.52 10.67 -3.48
CA TRP A 82 -5.02 9.55 -4.29
C TRP A 82 -6.51 9.69 -4.56
N ARG A 83 -6.89 9.60 -5.83
CA ARG A 83 -8.28 9.73 -6.31
C ARG A 83 -8.70 8.49 -7.07
N LEU A 84 -9.99 8.34 -7.32
CA LEU A 84 -10.50 7.28 -8.17
C LEU A 84 -10.39 7.68 -9.64
N ALA A 85 -9.86 6.79 -10.47
CA ALA A 85 -9.92 6.91 -11.92
C ALA A 85 -11.17 6.22 -12.45
N ASP A 86 -11.57 6.54 -13.70
CA ASP A 86 -12.55 5.70 -14.36
C ASP A 86 -11.92 4.33 -14.63
N THR A 87 -12.69 3.28 -14.36
CA THR A 87 -12.23 1.90 -14.43
C THR A 87 -13.41 1.01 -14.77
N ASN A 88 -13.20 0.13 -15.74
CA ASN A 88 -14.17 -0.86 -16.17
C ASN A 88 -13.53 -2.25 -16.14
N TYR A 89 -14.30 -3.25 -15.76
CA TYR A 89 -13.90 -4.65 -15.83
C TYR A 89 -14.88 -5.41 -16.72
N ALA A 90 -14.38 -6.00 -17.80
CA ALA A 90 -15.16 -6.79 -18.73
C ALA A 90 -14.29 -7.90 -19.33
N GLU A 91 -14.86 -9.10 -19.49
CA GLU A 91 -14.21 -10.23 -20.16
C GLU A 91 -12.80 -10.55 -19.61
N GLY A 92 -12.61 -10.43 -18.29
CA GLY A 92 -11.33 -10.70 -17.64
C GLY A 92 -10.30 -9.58 -17.74
N VAL A 93 -10.63 -8.44 -18.36
CA VAL A 93 -9.71 -7.30 -18.54
C VAL A 93 -10.15 -6.11 -17.69
N LEU A 94 -9.23 -5.58 -16.88
CA LEU A 94 -9.43 -4.33 -16.15
C LEU A 94 -8.87 -3.17 -16.96
N THR A 95 -9.72 -2.22 -17.36
CA THR A 95 -9.33 -1.04 -18.15
C THR A 95 -9.44 0.21 -17.28
N ILE A 96 -8.34 0.96 -17.15
CA ILE A 96 -8.27 2.22 -16.41
C ILE A 96 -8.13 3.36 -17.43
N THR A 97 -8.98 4.37 -17.30
CA THR A 97 -8.95 5.58 -18.15
C THR A 97 -8.80 6.81 -17.28
N HIS A 98 -7.76 7.62 -17.52
CA HIS A 98 -7.55 8.87 -16.80
C HIS A 98 -6.74 9.87 -17.61
N ALA A 99 -7.09 11.15 -17.48
CA ALA A 99 -6.32 12.25 -18.04
C ALA A 99 -5.52 12.97 -16.94
N PHE A 100 -4.28 13.34 -17.24
CA PHE A 100 -3.42 14.06 -16.30
C PHE A 100 -2.94 15.38 -16.89
N ASP A 101 -2.85 16.40 -16.04
CA ASP A 101 -2.20 17.69 -16.37
C ASP A 101 -0.72 17.72 -15.95
N SER A 102 -0.21 16.61 -15.40
CA SER A 102 1.17 16.41 -14.97
C SER A 102 1.94 15.48 -15.91
N ASP A 103 3.26 15.70 -16.05
CA ASP A 103 4.11 14.84 -16.88
C ASP A 103 4.30 13.44 -16.30
N VAL A 104 4.09 13.29 -14.99
CA VAL A 104 4.16 12.01 -14.28
C VAL A 104 2.81 11.72 -13.64
N ALA A 105 2.37 10.48 -13.78
CA ALA A 105 1.14 9.93 -13.24
C ALA A 105 1.43 8.62 -12.50
N TRP A 106 0.68 8.36 -11.44
CA TRP A 106 0.78 7.14 -10.63
C TRP A 106 -0.55 6.42 -10.61
N PHE A 107 -0.50 5.09 -10.64
CA PHE A 107 -1.65 4.20 -10.62
C PHE A 107 -1.40 3.10 -9.61
N ALA A 108 -2.39 2.78 -8.77
CA ALA A 108 -2.27 1.73 -7.76
C ALA A 108 -3.60 1.04 -7.46
N TYR A 109 -3.51 -0.16 -6.87
CA TYR A 109 -4.67 -0.93 -6.42
C TYR A 109 -5.43 -0.24 -5.27
N PHE A 110 -4.67 0.28 -4.30
CA PHE A 110 -5.12 1.17 -3.22
C PHE A 110 -4.04 2.24 -2.99
N ALA A 111 -4.32 3.28 -2.21
CA ALA A 111 -3.31 4.28 -1.84
C ALA A 111 -2.11 3.59 -1.13
N PRO A 112 -0.92 3.52 -1.75
CA PRO A 112 0.21 2.81 -1.18
C PRO A 112 0.67 3.44 0.13
N TYR A 113 1.25 2.60 0.99
CA TYR A 113 1.95 3.03 2.20
C TYR A 113 3.37 2.50 2.10
N SER A 114 4.32 3.39 1.78
CA SER A 114 5.73 3.04 1.52
C SER A 114 6.48 2.70 2.80
N MET A 115 7.57 1.95 2.68
CA MET A 115 8.51 1.69 3.77
C MET A 115 9.17 2.96 4.31
N GLU A 116 9.45 3.96 3.48
CA GLU A 116 9.95 5.26 3.98
C GLU A 116 8.94 5.92 4.93
N ARG A 117 7.66 5.97 4.55
CA ARG A 117 6.58 6.46 5.41
C ARG A 117 6.45 5.62 6.69
N HIS A 118 6.63 4.30 6.61
CA HIS A 118 6.66 3.42 7.77
C HIS A 118 7.78 3.79 8.73
N HIS A 119 9.00 3.99 8.23
CA HIS A 119 10.13 4.41 9.04
C HIS A 119 9.92 5.80 9.66
N ASP A 120 9.31 6.73 8.92
CA ASP A 120 8.92 8.05 9.43
C ASP A 120 7.87 7.94 10.55
N LEU A 121 6.85 7.08 10.38
CA LEU A 121 5.82 6.80 11.38
C LEU A 121 6.43 6.24 12.66
N VAL A 122 7.21 5.16 12.54
CA VAL A 122 7.84 4.50 13.69
C VAL A 122 8.71 5.49 14.45
N SER A 123 9.57 6.23 13.74
CA SER A 123 10.46 7.24 14.33
C SER A 123 9.66 8.33 15.07
N ARG A 124 8.63 8.89 14.42
CA ARG A 124 7.80 9.95 15.00
C ARG A 124 7.03 9.50 16.25
N ILE A 125 6.50 8.28 16.24
CA ILE A 125 5.72 7.74 17.36
C ILE A 125 6.63 7.28 18.51
N ALA A 126 7.78 6.70 18.21
CA ALA A 126 8.76 6.31 19.23
C ALA A 126 9.30 7.51 20.04
N LEU A 127 9.30 8.71 19.46
CA LEU A 127 9.67 9.96 20.14
C LEU A 127 8.58 10.50 21.08
N GLN A 128 7.35 9.95 21.06
CA GLN A 128 6.28 10.44 21.92
C GLN A 128 6.49 10.03 23.39
N PRO A 129 6.16 10.90 24.36
CA PRO A 129 6.27 10.56 25.77
C PRO A 129 5.45 9.31 26.14
N GLY A 130 6.06 8.38 26.87
CA GLY A 130 5.39 7.16 27.33
C GLY A 130 5.23 6.08 26.25
N VAL A 131 5.88 6.24 25.10
CA VAL A 131 6.03 5.17 24.10
C VAL A 131 7.36 4.47 24.28
N THR A 132 7.34 3.14 24.24
CA THR A 132 8.53 2.30 24.17
C THR A 132 8.55 1.59 22.83
N HIS A 133 9.65 1.73 22.09
CA HIS A 133 9.94 0.98 20.87
C HIS A 133 10.73 -0.29 21.17
N ARG A 134 10.43 -1.35 20.43
CA ARG A 134 11.22 -2.59 20.38
C ARG A 134 11.22 -3.12 18.95
N GLU A 135 12.38 -3.52 18.46
CA GLU A 135 12.47 -4.41 17.30
C GLU A 135 12.21 -5.85 17.77
N LEU A 136 11.21 -6.52 17.21
CA LEU A 136 10.86 -7.90 17.57
C LEU A 136 11.76 -8.94 16.90
N GLY A 137 12.39 -8.54 15.80
CA GLY A 137 13.26 -9.37 14.97
C GLY A 137 13.32 -8.81 13.55
N ALA A 138 13.98 -9.56 12.68
CA ALA A 138 14.11 -9.23 11.27
C ALA A 138 13.28 -10.17 10.39
N THR A 139 12.78 -9.65 9.27
CA THR A 139 12.15 -10.40 8.20
C THR A 139 13.16 -11.21 7.38
N LEU A 140 12.71 -11.91 6.34
CA LEU A 140 13.57 -12.72 5.47
C LEU A 140 14.52 -11.84 4.63
N ASP A 141 14.08 -10.64 4.25
CA ASP A 141 14.93 -9.65 3.57
C ASP A 141 15.73 -8.77 4.55
N GLY A 142 15.65 -9.04 5.85
CA GLY A 142 16.38 -8.31 6.88
C GLY A 142 15.76 -6.96 7.27
N GLN A 143 14.48 -6.74 7.00
CA GLN A 143 13.76 -5.55 7.47
C GLN A 143 13.30 -5.75 8.92
N PRO A 144 13.30 -4.69 9.76
CA PRO A 144 12.85 -4.81 11.15
C PRO A 144 11.33 -5.04 11.24
N ILE A 145 10.90 -5.78 12.27
CA ILE A 145 9.50 -5.81 12.72
C ILE A 145 9.38 -4.94 13.97
N ASP A 146 8.84 -3.74 13.79
CA ASP A 146 8.74 -2.74 14.85
C ASP A 146 7.49 -2.90 15.73
N LEU A 147 7.70 -2.93 17.05
CA LEU A 147 6.65 -2.88 18.05
C LEU A 147 6.70 -1.55 18.81
N LEU A 148 5.57 -0.84 18.82
CA LEU A 148 5.36 0.38 19.61
C LEU A 148 4.41 0.07 20.77
N SER A 149 4.85 0.32 22.00
CA SER A 149 4.07 0.05 23.21
C SER A 149 3.77 1.32 23.98
N MET A 150 2.53 1.50 24.48
CA MET A 150 2.13 2.69 25.24
C MET A 150 1.01 2.41 26.24
N GLY A 151 0.99 3.16 27.34
CA GLY A 151 0.02 3.03 28.42
C GLY A 151 0.51 2.15 29.58
N THR A 152 -0.12 2.33 30.73
CA THR A 152 0.31 1.79 32.04
C THR A 152 -0.73 0.88 32.67
N GLY A 153 -1.89 0.72 32.05
CA GLY A 153 -2.97 -0.09 32.62
C GLY A 153 -2.74 -1.59 32.46
N ALA A 154 -3.31 -2.37 33.38
CA ALA A 154 -3.05 -3.81 33.46
C ALA A 154 -3.53 -4.60 32.22
N LYS A 155 -4.54 -4.10 31.49
CA LYS A 155 -5.09 -4.82 30.32
C LYS A 155 -4.13 -4.73 29.14
N GLN A 156 -3.65 -5.88 28.67
CA GLN A 156 -2.80 -5.95 27.48
C GLN A 156 -3.67 -5.96 26.22
N VAL A 157 -3.40 -5.07 25.27
CA VAL A 157 -4.13 -4.96 23.99
C VAL A 157 -3.14 -5.03 22.85
N TRP A 158 -3.27 -6.05 22.00
CA TRP A 158 -2.44 -6.24 20.82
C TRP A 158 -3.17 -5.79 19.57
N ILE A 159 -2.49 -5.01 18.75
CA ILE A 159 -2.93 -4.53 17.45
C ILE A 159 -1.80 -4.83 16.47
N TYR A 160 -2.07 -5.60 15.44
CA TYR A 160 -1.12 -5.80 14.35
C TYR A 160 -1.84 -5.57 13.03
N ALA A 161 -1.15 -4.98 12.08
CA ALA A 161 -1.71 -4.57 10.80
C ALA A 161 -0.89 -5.14 9.63
N ARG A 162 -1.54 -5.21 8.47
CA ARG A 162 -0.88 -5.45 7.17
C ARG A 162 -0.08 -6.78 7.08
N GLN A 163 -0.67 -7.87 7.57
CA GLN A 163 -0.11 -9.21 7.33
C GLN A 163 -0.08 -9.54 5.83
N HIS A 164 -1.17 -9.21 5.13
CA HIS A 164 -1.17 -9.19 3.67
C HIS A 164 -0.62 -7.84 3.21
N PRO A 165 0.50 -7.81 2.49
CA PRO A 165 1.24 -6.58 2.18
C PRO A 165 0.48 -5.60 1.28
N GLY A 166 -0.36 -6.12 0.38
CA GLY A 166 -1.20 -5.33 -0.52
C GLY A 166 -2.36 -4.63 0.18
N GLU A 167 -2.68 -4.99 1.42
CA GLU A 167 -3.74 -4.38 2.25
C GLU A 167 -3.22 -3.13 2.97
N SER A 168 -2.65 -2.19 2.20
CA SER A 168 -2.04 -0.94 2.71
C SER A 168 -2.97 -0.08 3.58
N MET A 169 -4.29 -0.20 3.42
CA MET A 169 -5.26 0.47 4.29
C MET A 169 -5.11 0.08 5.77
N ALA A 170 -4.61 -1.12 6.08
CA ALA A 170 -4.41 -1.56 7.46
C ALA A 170 -3.35 -0.72 8.18
N GLU A 171 -2.28 -0.34 7.48
CA GLU A 171 -1.23 0.50 8.04
C GLU A 171 -1.61 1.99 8.06
N TRP A 172 -2.38 2.47 7.07
CA TRP A 172 -3.03 3.78 7.16
C TRP A 172 -3.92 3.89 8.40
N TRP A 173 -4.67 2.83 8.74
CA TRP A 173 -5.45 2.78 9.97
C TRP A 173 -4.56 2.73 11.22
N ALA A 174 -3.49 1.93 11.20
CA ALA A 174 -2.55 1.85 12.32
C ALA A 174 -1.86 3.20 12.60
N GLU A 175 -1.50 3.96 11.57
CA GLU A 175 -0.99 5.33 11.69
C GLU A 175 -1.97 6.21 12.48
N GLY A 176 -3.23 6.29 12.06
CA GLY A 176 -4.24 7.09 12.77
C GLY A 176 -4.51 6.59 14.20
N ALA A 177 -4.49 5.26 14.41
CA ALA A 177 -4.64 4.69 15.74
C ALA A 177 -3.49 5.08 16.68
N LEU A 178 -2.25 5.03 16.19
CA LEU A 178 -1.05 5.43 16.95
C LEU A 178 -1.06 6.93 17.26
N GLU A 179 -1.40 7.76 16.29
CA GLU A 179 -1.53 9.22 16.49
C GLU A 179 -2.60 9.54 17.54
N TYR A 180 -3.76 8.88 17.47
CA TYR A 180 -4.82 9.06 18.46
C TYR A 180 -4.38 8.56 19.84
N LEU A 181 -3.82 7.35 19.93
CA LEU A 181 -3.36 6.73 21.17
C LEU A 181 -2.16 7.42 21.78
N THR A 182 -1.42 8.28 21.08
CA THR A 182 -0.33 9.10 21.65
C THR A 182 -0.73 10.55 21.87
N SER A 183 -1.92 10.95 21.41
CA SER A 183 -2.43 12.31 21.62
C SER A 183 -2.77 12.62 23.08
N GLY A 184 -2.91 13.91 23.37
CA GLY A 184 -3.45 14.45 24.63
C GLY A 184 -4.97 14.35 24.76
N ASN A 185 -5.65 13.59 23.89
CA ASN A 185 -7.10 13.39 24.00
C ASN A 185 -7.46 12.68 25.33
N VAL A 186 -8.52 13.13 25.99
CA VAL A 186 -8.95 12.59 27.30
C VAL A 186 -9.32 11.12 27.23
N THR A 187 -9.95 10.68 26.14
CA THR A 187 -10.33 9.28 25.94
C THR A 187 -9.10 8.43 25.65
N ALA A 188 -8.15 8.91 24.84
CA ALA A 188 -6.88 8.21 24.61
C ALA A 188 -6.08 8.05 25.92
N THR A 189 -6.05 9.09 26.76
CA THR A 189 -5.41 9.05 28.08
C THR A 189 -6.08 8.04 28.99
N ALA A 190 -7.41 8.08 29.12
CA ALA A 190 -8.17 7.13 29.92
C ALA A 190 -8.03 5.67 29.43
N LEU A 191 -7.84 5.47 28.12
CA LEU A 191 -7.50 4.16 27.55
C LEU A 191 -6.11 3.71 28.00
N ARG A 192 -5.09 4.57 27.89
CA ARG A 192 -3.71 4.28 28.32
C ARG A 192 -3.57 4.03 29.82
N GLU A 193 -4.43 4.63 30.66
CA GLU A 193 -4.47 4.35 32.09
C GLU A 193 -5.05 2.96 32.43
N LYS A 194 -5.94 2.44 31.57
CA LYS A 194 -6.64 1.16 31.78
C LYS A 194 -6.01 0.00 31.01
N ALA A 195 -5.26 0.29 29.95
CA ALA A 195 -4.62 -0.69 29.10
C ALA A 195 -3.20 -0.28 28.68
N THR A 196 -2.36 -1.27 28.43
CA THR A 196 -1.12 -1.13 27.67
C THR A 196 -1.36 -1.69 26.27
N PHE A 197 -1.13 -0.85 25.27
CA PHE A 197 -1.27 -1.18 23.86
C PHE A 197 0.07 -1.61 23.29
N HIS A 198 0.06 -2.63 22.44
CA HIS A 198 1.20 -3.18 21.69
C HIS A 198 0.84 -3.18 20.21
N VAL A 199 1.47 -2.30 19.43
CA VAL A 199 1.10 -2.06 18.04
C VAL A 199 2.25 -2.41 17.10
N VAL A 200 1.99 -3.31 16.15
CA VAL A 200 2.86 -3.62 15.02
C VAL A 200 2.23 -3.05 13.74
N PRO A 201 2.70 -1.91 13.21
CA PRO A 201 2.04 -1.21 12.11
C PRO A 201 2.10 -1.99 10.78
N ASN A 202 3.18 -2.74 10.58
CA ASN A 202 3.40 -3.53 9.38
C ASN A 202 3.96 -4.90 9.74
N MET A 203 3.13 -5.94 9.60
CA MET A 203 3.52 -7.33 9.84
C MET A 203 4.28 -7.95 8.67
N ASN A 204 4.28 -7.32 7.48
CA ASN A 204 4.92 -7.86 6.29
C ASN A 204 5.68 -6.78 5.49
N PRO A 205 6.79 -6.24 6.03
CA PRO A 205 7.64 -5.27 5.33
C PRO A 205 8.17 -5.78 3.98
N ASP A 206 8.53 -7.06 3.90
CA ASP A 206 9.12 -7.64 2.68
C ASP A 206 8.14 -7.66 1.54
N GLY A 207 6.97 -8.27 1.76
CA GLY A 207 5.92 -8.29 0.76
C GLY A 207 5.47 -6.87 0.40
N SER A 208 5.45 -5.95 1.36
CA SER A 208 5.06 -4.55 1.14
C SER A 208 6.01 -3.88 0.15
N ARG A 209 7.32 -3.98 0.41
CA ARG A 209 8.37 -3.44 -0.46
C ARG A 209 8.39 -4.09 -1.83
N ARG A 210 8.12 -5.40 -1.90
CA ARG A 210 8.14 -6.20 -3.14
C ARG A 210 6.90 -6.00 -4.03
N GLY A 211 5.87 -5.29 -3.55
CA GLY A 211 4.63 -5.11 -4.30
C GLY A 211 3.81 -6.39 -4.38
N HIS A 212 3.83 -7.20 -3.33
CA HIS A 212 2.99 -8.38 -3.20
C HIS A 212 1.57 -8.00 -2.77
N LEU A 213 0.62 -8.90 -3.02
CA LEU A 213 -0.71 -8.85 -2.44
C LEU A 213 -0.75 -9.47 -1.04
N ARG A 214 -0.27 -10.71 -0.91
CA ARG A 214 -0.69 -11.62 0.15
C ARG A 214 0.46 -12.28 0.91
N THR A 215 1.57 -12.59 0.25
CA THR A 215 2.67 -13.37 0.86
C THR A 215 3.84 -12.50 1.30
N ASN A 216 4.70 -13.03 2.18
CA ASN A 216 5.98 -12.43 2.54
C ASN A 216 7.02 -12.72 1.44
N ALA A 217 8.31 -12.79 1.79
CA ALA A 217 9.39 -12.98 0.81
C ALA A 217 9.59 -14.43 0.32
N ALA A 218 8.91 -15.46 0.85
CA ALA A 218 9.16 -16.87 0.51
C ALA A 218 7.91 -17.75 0.50
#